data_AF-A0A959TE39-F1
#
_entry.id   AF-A0A959TE39-F1
#
_cell.length_a   1.000
_cell.length_b   1.000
_cell.length_c   1.000
_cell.angle_alpha   90.00
_cell.angle_beta   90.00
_cell.angle_gamma   90.00
#
_symmetry.space_group_name_H-M   'P 1'
#
loop_
_entity.id
_entity.type
_entity.pdbx_description
1 polymer ?
#
loop_
_entity_poly.entity_id
_entity_poly.type
_entity_poly.pdbx_seq_one_letter_code
_entity_poly.pdbx_strand_id
1 'polypeptide(L)'
;PASVKNVVDLLVDEWRRKPVGIAAVSSGAFGGTQALMVLLTTLWKIKAWVSNTPLNVPKVKDQFNEEGVPADPDAWAKRTKGFLDDLLWCVEAVRRM
;
A
#
# COMPACT_ATOMS: atom_id res chain seq x y z
N PRO A 1 -9.76 -3.59 -6.45
CA PRO A 1 -9.98 -4.34 -7.71
C PRO A 1 -10.37 -5.79 -7.41
N ALA A 2 -11.12 -6.45 -8.29
CA ALA A 2 -11.55 -7.84 -8.08
C ALA A 2 -10.36 -8.80 -7.86
N SER A 3 -9.30 -8.66 -8.66
CA SER A 3 -8.07 -9.46 -8.53
C SER A 3 -7.46 -9.39 -7.13
N VAL A 4 -7.27 -8.19 -6.59
CA VAL A 4 -6.72 -7.98 -5.24
C VAL A 4 -7.63 -8.57 -4.17
N LYS A 5 -8.94 -8.31 -4.25
CA LYS A 5 -9.92 -8.82 -3.28
C LYS A 5 -9.98 -10.34 -3.28
N ASN A 6 -9.91 -10.97 -4.45
CA ASN A 6 -9.95 -12.42 -4.59
C ASN A 6 -8.76 -13.11 -3.91
N VAL A 7 -7.55 -12.56 -4.05
CA VAL A 7 -6.36 -13.09 -3.37
C VAL A 7 -6.46 -12.92 -1.84
N VAL A 8 -7.02 -11.80 -1.38
CA VAL A 8 -7.26 -11.57 0.06
C VAL A 8 -8.28 -12.57 0.63
N ASP A 9 -9.34 -12.87 -0.13
CA ASP A 9 -10.40 -13.79 0.30
C ASP A 9 -9.97 -15.26 0.27
N LEU A 10 -9.10 -15.63 -0.65
CA LEU A 10 -8.60 -17.00 -0.77
C LEU A 10 -7.57 -17.35 0.31
N LEU A 11 -6.73 -16.37 0.71
CA LEU A 11 -5.54 -16.59 1.54
C LEU A 11 -5.66 -16.00 2.96
N VAL A 12 -6.85 -16.09 3.57
CA VAL A 12 -7.17 -15.39 4.83
C VAL A 12 -6.17 -15.66 5.95
N ASP A 13 -5.75 -16.92 6.13
CA ASP A 13 -4.85 -17.29 7.22
C ASP A 13 -3.41 -16.82 6.95
N GLU A 14 -3.01 -16.75 5.69
CA GLU A 14 -1.72 -16.22 5.27
C GLU A 14 -1.62 -14.71 5.51
N TRP A 15 -2.71 -13.97 5.57
CA TRP A 15 -2.70 -12.52 5.87
C TRP A 15 -2.71 -12.23 7.38
N ARG A 16 -3.15 -13.18 8.21
CA ARG A 16 -3.36 -12.98 9.64
C ARG A 16 -2.07 -12.54 10.33
N ARG A 17 -2.12 -11.41 11.05
CA ARG A 17 -1.01 -10.77 11.78
C ARG A 17 0.21 -10.39 10.92
N LYS A 18 0.15 -10.53 9.59
CA LYS A 18 1.24 -10.07 8.73
C LYS A 18 1.20 -8.55 8.59
N PRO A 19 2.37 -7.88 8.66
CA PRO A 19 2.51 -6.49 8.27
C PRO A 19 2.17 -6.30 6.79
N VAL A 20 1.37 -5.28 6.47
CA VAL A 20 0.90 -4.96 5.12
C VAL A 20 1.00 -3.46 4.90
N GLY A 21 1.71 -3.04 3.85
CA GLY A 21 1.64 -1.66 3.34
C GLY A 21 0.69 -1.59 2.16
N ILE A 22 -0.08 -0.50 2.04
CA ILE A 22 -0.97 -0.28 0.90
C ILE A 22 -0.43 0.85 0.02
N ALA A 23 -0.16 0.52 -1.24
CA ALA A 23 0.05 1.49 -2.30
C ALA A 23 -1.20 1.56 -3.19
N ALA A 24 -1.79 2.75 -3.31
CA ALA A 24 -3.00 2.97 -4.10
C ALA A 24 -2.69 3.89 -5.28
N VAL A 25 -3.21 3.55 -6.46
CA VAL A 25 -2.97 4.31 -7.69
C VAL A 25 -4.29 4.74 -8.30
N SER A 26 -4.29 5.89 -8.99
CA SER A 26 -5.45 6.36 -9.73
C SER A 26 -5.04 7.29 -10.86
N SER A 27 -5.86 7.34 -11.92
CA SER A 27 -5.81 8.42 -12.91
C SER A 27 -6.36 9.75 -12.35
N GLY A 28 -7.13 9.72 -11.27
CA GLY A 28 -7.70 10.90 -10.63
C GLY A 28 -6.80 11.52 -9.55
N ALA A 29 -7.18 12.72 -9.10
CA ALA A 29 -6.43 13.50 -8.11
C ALA A 29 -6.43 12.90 -6.70
N PHE A 30 -7.39 12.02 -6.37
CA PHE A 30 -7.50 11.43 -5.05
C PHE A 30 -6.57 10.22 -4.82
N GLY A 31 -5.81 9.78 -5.82
CA GLY A 31 -4.78 8.74 -5.63
C GLY A 31 -5.30 7.41 -5.08
N GLY A 32 -6.55 7.05 -5.38
CA GLY A 32 -7.11 5.75 -5.01
C GLY A 32 -7.58 5.62 -3.55
N THR A 33 -7.67 6.72 -2.80
CA THR A 33 -8.08 6.72 -1.37
C THR A 33 -9.35 5.92 -1.09
N GLN A 34 -10.38 6.01 -1.95
CA GLN A 34 -11.62 5.28 -1.74
C GLN A 34 -11.42 3.75 -1.79
N ALA A 35 -10.61 3.27 -2.76
CA ALA A 35 -10.29 1.85 -2.85
C ALA A 35 -9.40 1.40 -1.69
N LEU A 36 -8.48 2.25 -1.25
CA LEU A 36 -7.64 2.02 -0.07
C LEU A 36 -8.48 1.82 1.19
N MET A 37 -9.48 2.68 1.44
CA MET A 37 -10.33 2.58 2.64
C MET A 37 -11.11 1.26 2.68
N VAL A 38 -11.67 0.84 1.54
CA VAL A 38 -12.37 -0.46 1.44
C VAL A 38 -11.42 -1.64 1.64
N LEU A 39 -10.19 -1.57 1.11
CA LEU A 39 -9.20 -2.62 1.30
C LEU A 39 -8.69 -2.67 2.76
N LEU A 40 -8.46 -1.51 3.37
CA LEU A 40 -8.05 -1.38 4.78
C LEU A 40 -9.07 -2.06 5.70
N THR A 41 -10.35 -1.75 5.54
CA THR A 41 -11.41 -2.38 6.35
C THR A 41 -11.50 -3.89 6.13
N THR A 42 -11.27 -4.37 4.91
CA THR A 42 -11.22 -5.81 4.60
C THR A 42 -10.06 -6.50 5.33
N LEU A 43 -8.84 -5.97 5.18
CA LEU A 43 -7.63 -6.50 5.80
C LEU A 43 -7.70 -6.47 7.33
N TRP A 44 -8.26 -5.40 7.88
CA TRP A 44 -8.49 -5.28 9.32
C TRP A 44 -9.43 -6.37 9.85
N LYS A 45 -10.51 -6.70 9.11
CA LYS A 45 -11.45 -7.76 9.52
C LYS A 45 -10.81 -9.15 9.61
N ILE A 46 -9.81 -9.44 8.78
CA ILE A 46 -9.07 -10.70 8.82
C ILE A 46 -7.84 -10.66 9.76
N LYS A 47 -7.69 -9.58 10.53
CA LYS A 47 -6.58 -9.35 11.48
C LYS A 47 -5.21 -9.25 10.81
N ALA A 48 -5.14 -8.79 9.57
CA ALA A 48 -3.86 -8.32 9.00
C ALA A 48 -3.43 -7.02 9.69
N TRP A 49 -2.13 -6.80 9.83
CA TRP A 49 -1.60 -5.57 10.42
C TRP A 49 -1.22 -4.60 9.30
N VAL A 50 -2.07 -3.62 9.05
CA VAL A 50 -1.80 -2.60 8.02
C VAL A 50 -0.95 -1.47 8.62
N SER A 51 0.11 -1.05 7.92
CA SER A 51 0.93 0.11 8.30
C SER A 51 0.13 1.40 8.21
N ASN A 52 0.49 2.42 9.00
CA ASN A 52 -0.29 3.65 9.11
C ASN A 52 0.03 4.65 8.00
N THR A 53 1.12 4.46 7.29
CA THR A 53 1.58 5.30 6.19
C THR A 53 1.22 4.63 4.87
N PRO A 54 0.18 5.09 4.14
CA PRO A 54 -0.13 4.60 2.81
C PRO A 54 0.66 5.34 1.73
N LEU A 55 0.86 4.71 0.57
CA LEU A 55 1.46 5.33 -0.61
C LEU A 55 0.42 5.60 -1.69
N ASN A 56 -0.15 6.81 -1.71
CA ASN A 56 -1.14 7.20 -2.70
C ASN A 56 -0.48 7.89 -3.90
N VAL A 57 -0.82 7.41 -5.10
CA VAL A 57 -0.30 7.87 -6.39
C VAL A 57 -1.43 8.51 -7.20
N PRO A 58 -1.63 9.84 -7.07
CA PRO A 58 -2.61 10.57 -7.87
C PRO A 58 -2.09 10.81 -9.28
N LYS A 59 -2.99 10.83 -10.26
CA LYS A 59 -2.67 11.04 -11.68
C LYS A 59 -1.47 10.20 -12.13
N VAL A 60 -1.49 8.89 -11.87
CA VAL A 60 -0.33 7.99 -12.01
C VAL A 60 0.38 8.09 -13.37
N LYS A 61 -0.36 8.37 -14.46
CA LYS A 61 0.19 8.54 -15.81
C LYS A 61 1.12 9.75 -15.95
N ASP A 62 0.94 10.78 -15.12
CA ASP A 62 1.75 12.00 -15.13
C ASP A 62 2.97 11.85 -14.19
N GLN A 63 2.99 10.80 -13.36
CA GLN A 63 3.99 10.62 -12.31
C GLN A 63 5.17 9.76 -12.73
N PHE A 64 5.00 8.93 -13.76
CA PHE A 64 6.02 8.00 -14.26
C PHE A 64 5.99 7.97 -15.78
N ASN A 65 7.17 7.89 -16.41
CA ASN A 65 7.27 7.68 -17.85
C ASN A 65 6.97 6.22 -18.22
N GLU A 66 7.03 5.89 -19.53
CA GLU A 66 6.77 4.53 -20.03
C GLU A 66 7.76 3.47 -19.52
N GLU A 67 8.96 3.89 -19.13
CA GLU A 67 10.00 3.05 -18.54
C GLU A 67 9.83 2.87 -17.02
N GLY A 68 8.83 3.54 -16.42
CA GLY A 68 8.57 3.52 -14.98
C GLY A 68 9.45 4.49 -14.17
N VAL A 69 10.19 5.39 -14.82
CA VAL A 69 11.00 6.41 -14.15
C VAL A 69 10.10 7.51 -13.61
N PRO A 70 10.22 7.89 -12.33
CA PRO A 70 9.40 8.95 -11.76
C PRO A 70 9.71 10.32 -12.37
N ALA A 71 8.68 11.15 -12.57
CA ALA A 71 8.81 12.51 -13.07
C ALA A 71 9.60 13.43 -12.11
N ASP A 72 9.53 13.15 -10.81
CA ASP A 72 10.31 13.81 -9.75
C ASP A 72 10.95 12.74 -8.85
N PRO A 73 12.15 12.26 -9.19
CA PRO A 73 12.82 11.19 -8.46
C PRO A 73 13.05 11.50 -6.98
N ASP A 74 13.40 12.74 -6.63
CA ASP A 74 13.72 13.14 -5.26
C ASP A 74 12.46 13.19 -4.38
N ALA A 75 11.36 13.74 -4.90
CA ALA A 75 10.08 13.73 -4.20
C ALA A 75 9.56 12.29 -3.99
N TRP A 76 9.68 11.44 -5.02
CA TRP A 76 9.27 10.03 -4.91
C TRP A 76 10.17 9.23 -3.97
N ALA A 77 11.47 9.51 -3.92
CA ALA A 77 12.38 8.91 -2.95
C ALA A 77 11.97 9.26 -1.51
N LYS A 78 11.68 10.53 -1.23
CA LYS A 78 11.23 10.97 0.11
C LYS A 78 9.91 10.33 0.54
N ARG A 79 8.92 10.30 -0.35
CA ARG A 79 7.58 9.73 -0.07
C ARG A 79 7.66 8.21 0.15
N THR A 80 8.38 7.52 -0.74
CA THR A 80 8.56 6.06 -0.66
C THR A 80 9.37 5.67 0.57
N LYS A 81 10.38 6.47 0.96
CA LYS A 81 11.15 6.23 2.18
C LYS A 81 10.25 6.20 3.42
N GLY A 82 9.37 7.19 3.60
CA GLY A 82 8.45 7.20 4.75
C GLY A 82 7.51 5.99 4.80
N PHE A 83 6.97 5.60 3.65
CA PHE A 83 6.16 4.38 3.51
C PHE A 83 6.92 3.11 3.87
N LEU A 84 8.15 2.96 3.35
CA LEU A 84 8.98 1.79 3.60
C LEU A 84 9.50 1.74 5.04
N ASP A 85 9.91 2.87 5.61
CA ASP A 85 10.38 2.94 7.00
C ASP A 85 9.29 2.46 7.97
N ASP A 86 8.03 2.88 7.77
CA ASP A 86 6.88 2.45 8.59
C ASP A 86 6.57 0.95 8.41
N LEU A 87 6.54 0.47 7.16
CA LEU A 87 6.30 -0.96 6.89
C LEU A 87 7.41 -1.84 7.48
N LEU A 88 8.68 -1.45 7.29
CA LEU A 88 9.83 -2.19 7.82
C LEU A 88 9.85 -2.17 9.34
N TRP A 89 9.40 -1.08 9.97
CA TRP A 89 9.22 -1.05 11.42
C TRP A 89 8.18 -2.07 11.88
N CYS A 90 7.02 -2.17 11.22
CA CYS A 90 6.02 -3.21 11.53
C CYS A 90 6.59 -4.63 11.34
N VAL A 91 7.36 -4.85 10.28
CA VAL A 91 8.05 -6.14 10.03
C VAL A 91 9.01 -6.49 11.16
N GLU A 92 9.85 -5.56 11.57
CA GLU A 92 10.80 -5.78 12.67
C GLU A 92 10.08 -5.98 14.01
N ALA A 93 8.97 -5.28 14.25
CA ALA A 93 8.15 -5.46 15.44
C ALA A 93 7.56 -6.87 15.52
N VAL A 94 7.00 -7.40 14.42
CA VAL A 94 6.51 -8.80 14.37
C VAL A 94 7.64 -9.80 14.57
N ARG A 95 8.84 -9.54 14.04
CA ARG A 95 9.98 -10.44 14.21
C ARG A 95 10.46 -10.56 15.66
N ARG A 96 10.26 -9.52 16.48
CA ARG A 96 10.74 -9.45 17.87
C ARG A 96 9.74 -9.95 18.91
N MET A 97 8.48 -10.17 18.53
CA MET A 97 7.39 -10.64 19.39
C MET A 97 7.12 -12.12 19.19
#